data_AF-A0A9J7BR13-F1
#
_entry.id   AF-A0A9J7BR13-F1
#
_cell.length_a   1.000
_cell.length_b   1.000
_cell.length_c   1.000
_cell.angle_alpha   90.00
_cell.angle_beta   90.00
_cell.angle_gamma   90.00
#
_symmetry.space_group_name_H-M   'P 1'
#
loop_
_entity.id
_entity.type
_entity.pdbx_description
1 polymer ?
#
loop_
_entity_poly.entity_id
_entity_poly.type
_entity_poly.pdbx_seq_one_letter_code
_entity_poly.pdbx_strand_id
1 'polypeptide(L)'
;MSFDNKTWQAELRSSLSALKACQFPKNSEIVLGGTRELATITMKEKGLLANMQSDAAAFEGWALTLLCHCKVNRVQIDIDPTAKQDGPHYQRFLYRLRRFADLFPDRVITAFMPEPKALTRGKRIWNQSNDRSEAPETHSKERMFAASRDGRSESDLELALEVSKAFKARFQLDKVMRQWPVGLFDGRVTSGNRIFTGGKSGIDLIGIRADTLVLFELKKRGNEKVGAVSELFFYASVMRDSIGASAAFEFKSQKARSNCAIAPEDIVACSRISAVLLAPKLHPLISEPSIFACLNQATNQPSLDRPIQFETAILDYPQDENGDFTFSH
;
A
#
# COMPACT_ATOMS: atom_id res chain seq x y z
N MET A 1 -1.29 -26.50 -21.43
CA MET A 1 -1.87 -27.02 -20.18
C MET A 1 -2.57 -25.88 -19.46
N SER A 2 -3.82 -26.07 -19.06
CA SER A 2 -4.58 -25.10 -18.26
C SER A 2 -4.36 -25.37 -16.78
N PHE A 3 -4.27 -24.31 -16.00
CA PHE A 3 -4.06 -24.29 -14.55
C PHE A 3 -5.32 -23.74 -13.91
N ASP A 4 -5.70 -24.30 -12.77
CA ASP A 4 -6.68 -23.75 -11.85
C ASP A 4 -5.97 -23.28 -10.56
N ASN A 5 -6.74 -22.79 -9.58
CA ASN A 5 -6.18 -22.31 -8.32
C ASN A 5 -5.33 -23.38 -7.59
N LYS A 6 -5.76 -24.66 -7.59
CA LYS A 6 -5.01 -25.75 -6.95
C LYS A 6 -3.70 -26.04 -7.67
N THR A 7 -3.71 -25.99 -9.00
CA THR A 7 -2.53 -26.22 -9.82
C THR A 7 -1.54 -25.08 -9.66
N TRP A 8 -1.98 -23.82 -9.70
CA TRP A 8 -1.12 -22.67 -9.39
C TRP A 8 -0.55 -22.73 -7.98
N GLN A 9 -1.35 -23.15 -7.01
CA GLN A 9 -0.89 -23.35 -5.64
C GLN A 9 0.24 -24.39 -5.55
N ALA A 10 0.15 -25.49 -6.30
CA ALA A 10 1.20 -26.50 -6.35
C ALA A 10 2.48 -25.95 -6.98
N GLU A 11 2.36 -25.20 -8.08
CA GLU A 11 3.48 -24.51 -8.74
C GLU A 11 4.19 -23.50 -7.82
N LEU A 12 3.43 -22.72 -7.07
CA LEU A 12 4.00 -21.78 -6.11
C LEU A 12 4.84 -22.53 -5.06
N ARG A 13 4.31 -23.63 -4.53
CA ARG A 13 4.98 -24.42 -3.47
C ARG A 13 6.17 -25.23 -3.97
N SER A 14 6.24 -25.53 -5.27
CA SER A 14 7.40 -26.17 -5.89
C SER A 14 8.49 -25.16 -6.27
N SER A 15 8.15 -23.88 -6.44
CA SER A 15 9.11 -22.86 -6.89
C SER A 15 10.26 -22.59 -5.91
N LEU A 16 9.95 -22.46 -4.61
CA LEU A 16 10.91 -22.15 -3.55
C LEU A 16 10.46 -22.79 -2.23
N SER A 17 11.43 -23.27 -1.44
CA SER A 17 11.15 -23.92 -0.14
C SER A 17 10.44 -22.99 0.85
N ALA A 18 10.81 -21.70 0.87
CA ALA A 18 10.20 -20.68 1.73
C ALA A 18 8.71 -20.45 1.42
N LEU A 19 8.24 -20.78 0.21
CA LEU A 19 6.87 -20.52 -0.24
C LEU A 19 5.93 -21.71 -0.03
N LYS A 20 6.41 -22.83 0.53
CA LYS A 20 5.63 -24.05 0.77
C LYS A 20 4.37 -23.82 1.61
N ALA A 21 4.44 -22.88 2.56
CA ALA A 21 3.34 -22.56 3.46
C ALA A 21 2.35 -21.53 2.88
N CYS A 22 2.72 -20.82 1.81
CA CYS A 22 1.87 -19.79 1.22
C CYS A 22 0.58 -20.40 0.65
N GLN A 23 -0.49 -19.63 0.71
CA GLN A 23 -1.80 -20.00 0.20
C GLN A 23 -2.35 -18.86 -0.68
N PHE A 24 -2.76 -19.21 -1.89
CA PHE A 24 -3.56 -18.37 -2.73
C PHE A 24 -4.95 -18.15 -2.10
N PRO A 25 -5.65 -17.06 -2.49
CA PRO A 25 -6.94 -16.71 -1.94
C PRO A 25 -8.00 -17.76 -2.27
N LYS A 26 -9.10 -17.75 -1.52
CA LYS A 26 -10.20 -18.69 -1.76
C LYS A 26 -10.90 -18.35 -3.07
N ASN A 27 -11.43 -19.36 -3.76
CA ASN A 27 -12.20 -19.17 -5.00
C ASN A 27 -13.44 -18.27 -4.84
N SER A 28 -13.96 -18.09 -3.62
CA SER A 28 -15.04 -17.14 -3.33
C SER A 28 -14.57 -15.68 -3.24
N GLU A 29 -13.26 -15.44 -3.25
CA GLU A 29 -12.61 -14.13 -3.17
C GLU A 29 -11.99 -13.76 -4.52
N ILE A 30 -11.13 -14.65 -5.02
CA ILE A 30 -10.43 -14.52 -6.30
C ILE A 30 -10.32 -15.92 -6.91
N VAL A 31 -10.64 -16.04 -8.19
CA VAL A 31 -10.42 -17.27 -8.96
C VAL A 31 -9.19 -17.10 -9.84
N LEU A 32 -8.23 -18.00 -9.65
CA LEU A 32 -7.02 -18.09 -10.47
C LEU A 32 -7.17 -19.17 -11.52
N GLY A 33 -6.75 -18.88 -12.75
CA GLY A 33 -6.82 -19.81 -13.87
C GLY A 33 -5.79 -19.55 -14.96
N GLY A 34 -6.02 -20.12 -16.14
CA GLY A 34 -5.26 -19.81 -17.36
C GLY A 34 -4.08 -20.76 -17.61
N THR A 35 -2.99 -20.22 -18.15
CA THR A 35 -1.81 -20.97 -18.60
C THR A 35 -0.52 -20.23 -18.20
N ARG A 36 0.66 -20.82 -18.45
CA ARG A 36 1.93 -20.10 -18.28
C ARG A 36 2.08 -18.90 -19.20
N GLU A 37 1.45 -18.92 -20.36
CA GLU A 37 1.46 -17.78 -21.28
C GLU A 37 0.57 -16.64 -20.77
N LEU A 38 -0.62 -17.01 -20.28
CA LEU A 38 -1.61 -16.07 -19.80
C LEU A 38 -2.37 -16.66 -18.60
N ALA A 39 -2.06 -16.20 -17.39
CA ALA A 39 -2.86 -16.53 -16.21
C ALA A 39 -4.03 -15.55 -16.09
N THR A 40 -5.13 -16.00 -15.49
CA THR A 40 -6.30 -15.17 -15.23
C THR A 40 -6.50 -14.99 -13.73
N ILE A 41 -6.86 -13.77 -13.32
CA ILE A 41 -7.31 -13.41 -11.98
C ILE A 41 -8.71 -12.84 -12.12
N THR A 42 -9.73 -13.60 -11.73
CA THR A 42 -11.12 -13.12 -11.72
C THR A 42 -11.50 -12.72 -10.30
N MET A 43 -11.73 -11.42 -10.10
CA MET A 43 -12.15 -10.85 -8.83
C MET A 43 -13.63 -11.17 -8.57
N LYS A 44 -13.92 -11.85 -7.45
CA LYS A 44 -15.29 -12.05 -6.97
C LYS A 44 -15.75 -10.85 -6.15
N GLU A 45 -17.07 -10.74 -5.91
CA GLU A 45 -17.64 -9.65 -5.11
C GLU A 45 -16.93 -9.48 -3.76
N LYS A 46 -16.66 -10.59 -3.06
CA LYS A 46 -15.96 -10.55 -1.78
C LYS A 46 -14.56 -9.94 -1.91
N GLY A 47 -13.82 -10.24 -2.97
CA GLY A 47 -12.50 -9.66 -3.21
C GLY A 47 -12.56 -8.19 -3.64
N LEU A 48 -13.54 -7.81 -4.46
CA LEU A 48 -13.74 -6.43 -4.93
C LEU A 48 -14.10 -5.47 -3.79
N LEU A 49 -14.92 -5.94 -2.84
CA LEU A 49 -15.44 -5.12 -1.75
C LEU A 49 -14.65 -5.24 -0.45
N ALA A 50 -13.66 -6.15 -0.38
CA ALA A 50 -12.81 -6.31 0.78
C ALA A 50 -11.77 -5.19 0.92
N ASN A 51 -11.17 -5.11 2.11
CA ASN A 51 -10.03 -4.24 2.35
C ASN A 51 -8.80 -4.79 1.61
N MET A 52 -8.06 -3.92 0.92
CA MET A 52 -6.90 -4.27 0.10
C MET A 52 -5.75 -4.91 0.87
N GLN A 53 -5.69 -4.66 2.19
CA GLN A 53 -4.76 -5.31 3.11
C GLN A 53 -4.98 -6.82 3.23
N SER A 54 -6.18 -7.29 2.90
CA SER A 54 -6.52 -8.69 2.97
C SER A 54 -6.09 -9.41 1.70
N ASP A 55 -5.66 -10.65 1.87
CA ASP A 55 -5.37 -11.59 0.79
C ASP A 55 -6.52 -11.72 -0.22
N ALA A 56 -7.77 -11.54 0.23
CA ALA A 56 -8.95 -11.59 -0.63
C ALA A 56 -9.02 -10.48 -1.70
N ALA A 57 -8.35 -9.34 -1.49
CA ALA A 57 -8.39 -8.17 -2.38
C ALA A 57 -7.01 -7.81 -2.97
N ALA A 58 -5.98 -8.61 -2.69
CA ALA A 58 -4.58 -8.32 -2.96
C ALA A 58 -4.13 -8.70 -4.38
N PHE A 59 -4.87 -8.29 -5.40
CA PHE A 59 -4.65 -8.78 -6.77
C PHE A 59 -3.27 -8.43 -7.34
N GLU A 60 -2.66 -7.29 -6.97
CA GLU A 60 -1.29 -6.95 -7.40
C GLU A 60 -0.28 -7.90 -6.76
N GLY A 61 -0.42 -8.18 -5.46
CA GLY A 61 0.40 -9.18 -4.76
C GLY A 61 0.32 -10.56 -5.41
N TRP A 62 -0.89 -11.00 -5.79
CA TRP A 62 -1.08 -12.28 -6.47
C TRP A 62 -0.61 -12.28 -7.93
N ALA A 63 -0.84 -11.20 -8.67
CA ALA A 63 -0.33 -11.05 -10.03
C ALA A 63 1.19 -11.09 -10.06
N LEU A 64 1.86 -10.34 -9.18
CA LEU A 64 3.31 -10.36 -9.03
C LEU A 64 3.81 -11.74 -8.60
N THR A 65 3.07 -12.44 -7.74
CA THR A 65 3.40 -13.83 -7.38
C THR A 65 3.40 -14.76 -8.60
N LEU A 66 2.36 -14.69 -9.44
CA LEU A 66 2.28 -15.48 -10.67
C LEU A 66 3.41 -15.13 -11.65
N LEU A 67 3.66 -13.84 -11.83
CA LEU A 67 4.69 -13.32 -12.73
C LEU A 67 6.11 -13.67 -12.27
N CYS A 68 6.40 -13.53 -10.98
CA CYS A 68 7.76 -13.66 -10.43
C CYS A 68 8.09 -15.09 -10.01
N HIS A 69 7.16 -15.81 -9.39
CA HIS A 69 7.41 -17.13 -8.80
C HIS A 69 6.86 -18.28 -9.64
N CYS A 70 5.67 -18.12 -10.23
CA CYS A 70 5.11 -19.13 -11.13
C CYS A 70 5.58 -18.99 -12.59
N LYS A 71 6.38 -17.95 -12.89
CA LYS A 71 6.98 -17.66 -14.21
C LYS A 71 5.92 -17.56 -15.31
N VAL A 72 4.81 -16.91 -14.99
CA VAL A 72 3.78 -16.57 -15.98
C VAL A 72 4.27 -15.37 -16.80
N ASN A 73 4.02 -15.41 -18.12
CA ASN A 73 4.40 -14.31 -19.02
C ASN A 73 3.51 -13.09 -18.79
N ARG A 74 2.19 -13.30 -18.82
CA ARG A 74 1.16 -12.24 -18.70
C ARG A 74 0.02 -12.65 -17.77
N VAL A 75 -0.60 -11.66 -17.14
CA VAL A 75 -1.77 -11.84 -16.27
C VAL A 75 -2.92 -11.00 -16.80
N GLN A 76 -4.08 -11.62 -16.99
CA GLN A 76 -5.34 -10.93 -17.24
C GLN A 76 -6.12 -10.78 -15.94
N ILE A 77 -6.61 -9.58 -15.66
CA ILE A 77 -7.41 -9.28 -14.47
C ILE A 77 -8.83 -8.94 -14.91
N ASP A 78 -9.79 -9.72 -14.44
CA ASP A 78 -11.21 -9.64 -14.77
C ASP A 78 -12.08 -9.47 -13.52
N ILE A 79 -13.32 -9.06 -13.73
CA ILE A 79 -14.37 -9.03 -12.70
C ILE A 79 -15.37 -10.14 -13.00
N ASP A 80 -15.84 -10.83 -11.96
CA ASP A 80 -17.03 -11.65 -12.07
C ASP A 80 -18.25 -10.78 -12.48
N PRO A 81 -18.92 -11.07 -13.62
CA PRO A 81 -20.05 -10.27 -14.09
C PRO A 81 -21.23 -10.22 -13.12
N THR A 82 -21.31 -11.16 -12.17
CA THR A 82 -22.35 -11.19 -11.14
C THR A 82 -22.03 -10.36 -9.90
N ALA A 83 -20.78 -9.90 -9.78
CA ALA A 83 -20.35 -9.14 -8.62
C ALA A 83 -20.91 -7.72 -8.62
N LYS A 84 -21.22 -7.21 -7.43
CA LYS A 84 -21.51 -5.80 -7.21
C LYS A 84 -20.30 -4.91 -7.54
N GLN A 85 -20.53 -3.94 -8.44
CA GLN A 85 -19.51 -3.05 -9.00
C GLN A 85 -19.77 -1.59 -8.64
N ASP A 86 -19.88 -1.30 -7.33
CA ASP A 86 -20.11 0.05 -6.84
C ASP A 86 -19.34 0.34 -5.54
N GLY A 87 -19.42 1.61 -5.14
CA GLY A 87 -18.88 2.07 -3.87
C GLY A 87 -17.36 2.26 -3.84
N PRO A 88 -16.83 2.71 -2.69
CA PRO A 88 -15.46 3.21 -2.64
C PRO A 88 -14.37 2.13 -2.71
N HIS A 89 -14.67 0.90 -2.28
CA HIS A 89 -13.74 -0.23 -2.43
C HIS A 89 -13.57 -0.62 -3.90
N TYR A 90 -14.67 -0.70 -4.64
CA TYR A 90 -14.63 -0.92 -6.09
C TYR A 90 -13.89 0.20 -6.83
N GLN A 91 -14.11 1.47 -6.47
CA GLN A 91 -13.35 2.59 -7.07
C GLN A 91 -11.86 2.53 -6.76
N ARG A 92 -11.47 2.09 -5.56
CA ARG A 92 -10.05 1.81 -5.23
C ARG A 92 -9.49 0.67 -6.08
N PHE A 93 -10.25 -0.40 -6.28
CA PHE A 93 -9.86 -1.50 -7.16
C PHE A 93 -9.62 -1.03 -8.61
N LEU A 94 -10.56 -0.30 -9.21
CA LEU A 94 -10.38 0.24 -10.58
C LEU A 94 -9.16 1.15 -10.69
N TYR A 95 -8.97 2.04 -9.70
CA TYR A 95 -7.82 2.95 -9.67
C TYR A 95 -6.50 2.17 -9.61
N ARG A 96 -6.40 1.24 -8.66
CA ARG A 96 -5.26 0.35 -8.48
C ARG A 96 -4.96 -0.45 -9.74
N LEU A 97 -5.99 -1.04 -10.34
CA LEU A 97 -5.85 -1.84 -11.55
C LEU A 97 -5.31 -0.98 -12.70
N ARG A 98 -5.82 0.24 -12.86
CA ARG A 98 -5.35 1.14 -13.90
C ARG A 98 -3.87 1.49 -13.70
N ARG A 99 -3.48 1.89 -12.49
CA ARG A 99 -2.08 2.22 -12.18
C ARG A 99 -1.15 1.01 -12.29
N PHE A 100 -1.62 -0.17 -11.95
CA PHE A 100 -0.84 -1.40 -12.09
C PHE A 100 -0.66 -1.77 -13.57
N ALA A 101 -1.70 -1.66 -14.39
CA ALA A 101 -1.62 -1.87 -15.83
C ALA A 101 -0.70 -0.85 -16.52
N ASP A 102 -0.74 0.43 -16.11
CA ASP A 102 0.15 1.48 -16.63
C ASP A 102 1.64 1.14 -16.36
N LEU A 103 1.96 0.47 -15.25
CA LEU A 103 3.33 0.05 -14.92
C LEU A 103 3.80 -1.21 -15.66
N PHE A 104 2.87 -2.05 -16.10
CA PHE A 104 3.16 -3.34 -16.71
C PHE A 104 2.37 -3.53 -18.02
N PRO A 105 2.49 -2.60 -18.99
CA PRO A 105 1.62 -2.58 -20.18
C PRO A 105 1.68 -3.87 -21.01
N ASP A 106 2.85 -4.51 -21.07
CA ASP A 106 3.05 -5.75 -21.84
C ASP A 106 2.73 -7.02 -21.04
N ARG A 107 2.50 -6.90 -19.72
CA ARG A 107 2.33 -8.04 -18.81
C ARG A 107 0.99 -8.10 -18.11
N VAL A 108 0.27 -6.99 -18.01
CA VAL A 108 -1.03 -6.89 -17.34
C VAL A 108 -2.10 -6.52 -18.37
N ILE A 109 -3.01 -7.46 -18.60
CA ILE A 109 -4.14 -7.29 -19.51
C ILE A 109 -5.38 -6.96 -18.69
N THR A 110 -6.12 -5.94 -19.13
CA THR A 110 -7.41 -5.57 -18.53
C THR A 110 -8.48 -5.64 -19.62
N ALA A 111 -9.49 -6.48 -19.45
CA ALA A 111 -10.58 -6.59 -20.41
C ALA A 111 -11.70 -5.62 -20.04
N PHE A 112 -11.98 -4.64 -20.91
CA PHE A 112 -13.15 -3.73 -20.87
C PHE A 112 -13.55 -3.25 -19.47
N MET A 113 -12.64 -2.54 -18.80
CA MET A 113 -12.89 -1.99 -17.47
C MET A 113 -13.33 -0.53 -17.54
N PRO A 114 -14.31 -0.09 -16.71
CA PRO A 114 -14.66 1.32 -16.64
C PRO A 114 -13.49 2.14 -16.10
N GLU A 115 -13.37 3.38 -16.58
CA GLU A 115 -12.37 4.31 -16.07
C GLU A 115 -12.66 4.63 -14.59
N PRO A 116 -11.67 4.56 -13.68
CA PRO A 116 -11.88 4.91 -12.29
C PRO A 116 -12.26 6.40 -12.17
N LYS A 117 -13.28 6.71 -11.35
CA LYS A 117 -13.71 8.11 -11.11
C LYS A 117 -12.57 9.01 -10.63
N ALA A 118 -11.57 8.44 -9.98
CA ALA A 118 -10.37 9.15 -9.56
C ALA A 118 -9.60 9.75 -10.75
N LEU A 119 -9.59 9.12 -11.92
CA LEU A 119 -8.82 9.54 -13.09
C LEU A 119 -9.68 10.21 -14.17
N THR A 120 -11.01 10.19 -14.04
CA THR A 120 -11.89 10.93 -14.95
C THR A 120 -11.69 12.44 -14.81
N ARG A 121 -12.09 13.18 -15.85
CA ARG A 121 -12.03 14.65 -15.84
C ARG A 121 -12.78 15.24 -14.63
N GLY A 122 -12.19 16.27 -14.04
CA GLY A 122 -12.77 17.03 -12.94
C GLY A 122 -11.78 17.24 -11.81
N LYS A 123 -12.16 18.10 -10.87
CA LYS A 123 -11.32 18.42 -9.72
C LYS A 123 -11.36 17.27 -8.70
N ARG A 124 -10.20 16.78 -8.29
CA ARG A 124 -10.08 15.70 -7.30
C ARG A 124 -9.39 16.24 -6.06
N ILE A 125 -10.10 16.23 -4.94
CA ILE A 125 -9.56 16.74 -3.67
C ILE A 125 -9.05 15.57 -2.85
N TRP A 126 -7.75 15.52 -2.66
CA TRP A 126 -7.11 14.63 -1.71
C TRP A 126 -7.25 15.18 -0.29
N ASN A 127 -7.54 14.28 0.64
CA ASN A 127 -7.73 14.67 2.03
C ASN A 127 -6.39 14.99 2.70
N GLN A 128 -6.49 15.68 3.82
CA GLN A 128 -5.36 15.99 4.70
C GLN A 128 -5.68 15.59 6.13
N SER A 129 -4.66 15.50 6.97
CA SER A 129 -4.81 15.24 8.41
C SER A 129 -5.72 16.26 9.09
N ASN A 130 -6.36 15.83 10.18
CA ASN A 130 -7.13 16.69 11.08
C ASN A 130 -6.23 17.27 12.19
N ASP A 131 -6.72 18.31 12.87
CA ASP A 131 -6.08 18.83 14.08
C ASP A 131 -5.94 17.71 15.12
N ARG A 132 -4.83 17.73 15.86
CA ARG A 132 -4.59 16.83 16.98
C ARG A 132 -4.67 17.62 18.28
N SER A 133 -5.23 17.00 19.32
CA SER A 133 -5.40 17.62 20.62
C SER A 133 -4.07 18.04 21.24
N GLU A 134 -3.01 17.27 21.01
CA GLU A 134 -1.70 17.44 21.64
C GLU A 134 -0.56 17.14 20.66
N ALA A 135 0.61 17.70 20.98
CA ALA A 135 1.84 17.37 20.27
C ALA A 135 2.20 15.88 20.44
N PRO A 136 2.84 15.23 19.45
CA PRO A 136 3.21 13.82 19.55
C PRO A 136 4.07 13.48 20.78
N GLU A 137 4.95 14.40 21.18
CA GLU A 137 5.97 14.18 22.22
C GLU A 137 5.41 14.21 23.66
N THR A 138 4.19 14.72 23.88
CA THR A 138 3.59 14.89 25.22
C THR A 138 3.59 13.60 26.05
N HIS A 139 3.39 12.46 25.38
CA HIS A 139 3.23 11.14 26.01
C HIS A 139 4.28 10.13 25.51
N SER A 140 5.50 10.58 25.20
CA SER A 140 6.54 9.76 24.56
C SER A 140 6.84 8.46 25.31
N LYS A 141 7.09 8.51 26.62
CA LYS A 141 7.37 7.32 27.46
C LYS A 141 6.22 6.32 27.48
N GLU A 142 4.98 6.81 27.63
CA GLU A 142 3.78 5.96 27.67
C GLU A 142 3.56 5.24 26.34
N ARG A 143 3.85 5.93 25.21
CA ARG A 143 3.79 5.34 23.87
C ARG A 143 4.84 4.25 23.70
N MET A 144 6.09 4.50 24.11
CA MET A 144 7.15 3.48 24.07
C MET A 144 6.82 2.27 24.94
N PHE A 145 6.29 2.49 26.15
CA PHE A 145 5.81 1.43 27.02
C PHE A 145 4.69 0.60 26.36
N ALA A 146 3.69 1.25 25.77
CA ALA A 146 2.61 0.55 25.08
C ALA A 146 3.15 -0.32 23.92
N ALA A 147 4.14 0.18 23.19
CA ALA A 147 4.81 -0.55 22.11
C ALA A 147 5.77 -1.65 22.58
N SER A 148 6.20 -1.68 23.85
CA SER A 148 7.05 -2.77 24.37
C SER A 148 6.25 -3.98 24.87
N ARG A 149 4.99 -3.78 25.25
CA ARG A 149 4.13 -4.80 25.86
C ARG A 149 3.67 -5.91 24.91
N ASP A 150 3.55 -7.11 25.44
CA ASP A 150 2.83 -8.17 24.74
C ASP A 150 1.37 -7.80 24.48
N GLY A 151 0.87 -8.18 23.31
CA GLY A 151 -0.48 -7.82 22.86
C GLY A 151 -0.63 -6.43 22.24
N ARG A 152 0.46 -5.67 22.06
CA ARG A 152 0.47 -4.37 21.37
C ARG A 152 -0.31 -4.37 20.05
N SER A 153 -1.03 -3.28 19.80
CA SER A 153 -1.73 -3.02 18.54
C SER A 153 -0.83 -2.32 17.52
N GLU A 154 -1.22 -2.30 16.24
CA GLU A 154 -0.53 -1.48 15.23
C GLU A 154 -0.62 0.01 15.58
N SER A 155 -1.73 0.45 16.18
CA SER A 155 -1.87 1.83 16.67
C SER A 155 -0.86 2.19 17.77
N ASP A 156 -0.52 1.26 18.66
CA ASP A 156 0.50 1.49 19.69
C ASP A 156 1.89 1.69 19.04
N LEU A 157 2.18 0.88 18.02
CA LEU A 157 3.42 0.96 17.26
C LEU A 157 3.51 2.28 16.46
N GLU A 158 2.44 2.69 15.78
CA GLU A 158 2.40 3.98 15.06
C GLU A 158 2.65 5.17 15.99
N LEU A 159 2.01 5.18 17.16
CA LEU A 159 2.19 6.23 18.16
C LEU A 159 3.63 6.32 18.65
N ALA A 160 4.27 5.17 18.89
CA ALA A 160 5.65 5.09 19.35
C ALA A 160 6.67 5.42 18.23
N LEU A 161 6.45 4.94 17.00
CA LEU A 161 7.31 5.24 15.85
C LEU A 161 7.32 6.74 15.51
N GLU A 162 6.20 7.44 15.68
CA GLU A 162 6.13 8.90 15.47
C GLU A 162 7.07 9.70 16.38
N VAL A 163 7.36 9.19 17.59
CA VAL A 163 8.27 9.82 18.58
C VAL A 163 9.65 9.14 18.65
N SER A 164 9.84 8.03 17.93
CA SER A 164 11.08 7.25 17.94
C SER A 164 12.23 8.02 17.29
N LYS A 165 13.37 8.11 18.02
CA LYS A 165 14.59 8.71 17.50
C LYS A 165 15.32 7.74 16.57
N ALA A 166 15.35 6.47 16.92
CA ALA A 166 15.93 5.43 16.09
C ALA A 166 15.23 5.32 14.73
N PHE A 167 13.89 5.44 14.68
CA PHE A 167 13.13 5.43 13.45
C PHE A 167 13.48 6.63 12.55
N LYS A 168 13.44 7.85 13.11
CA LYS A 168 13.83 9.07 12.39
C LYS A 168 15.26 8.96 11.86
N ALA A 169 16.21 8.47 12.68
CA ALA A 169 17.60 8.30 12.26
C ALA A 169 17.77 7.23 11.17
N ARG A 170 17.12 6.07 11.32
CA ARG A 170 17.22 4.94 10.38
C ARG A 170 16.78 5.31 8.97
N PHE A 171 15.72 6.11 8.86
CA PHE A 171 15.15 6.53 7.58
C PHE A 171 15.54 7.95 7.18
N GLN A 172 16.36 8.64 7.99
CA GLN A 172 16.84 10.00 7.78
C GLN A 172 15.67 11.00 7.59
N LEU A 173 14.69 10.93 8.49
CA LEU A 173 13.46 11.73 8.39
C LEU A 173 13.63 13.09 9.07
N ASP A 174 13.40 14.15 8.32
CA ASP A 174 13.30 15.52 8.81
C ASP A 174 11.98 15.74 9.57
N LYS A 175 10.91 15.15 9.03
CA LYS A 175 9.55 15.16 9.59
C LYS A 175 8.97 13.76 9.55
N VAL A 176 8.13 13.44 10.54
CA VAL A 176 7.36 12.21 10.59
C VAL A 176 5.98 12.49 11.15
N MET A 177 4.98 11.81 10.64
CA MET A 177 3.61 11.91 11.12
C MET A 177 2.87 10.60 10.87
N ARG A 178 2.11 10.12 11.86
CA ARG A 178 1.20 8.98 11.67
C ARG A 178 -0.11 9.36 10.96
N GLN A 179 -0.74 8.37 10.35
CA GLN A 179 -2.14 8.37 9.88
C GLN A 179 -2.48 9.51 8.91
N TRP A 180 -1.89 9.50 7.72
CA TRP A 180 -2.31 10.41 6.64
C TRP A 180 -3.61 9.93 5.98
N PRO A 181 -4.72 10.69 5.98
CA PRO A 181 -6.00 10.19 5.46
C PRO A 181 -5.96 9.89 3.96
N VAL A 182 -6.53 8.74 3.56
CA VAL A 182 -6.54 8.28 2.15
C VAL A 182 -7.89 8.46 1.44
N GLY A 183 -8.64 9.49 1.85
CA GLY A 183 -9.91 9.86 1.24
C GLY A 183 -9.72 10.73 0.01
N LEU A 184 -10.34 10.35 -1.11
CA LEU A 184 -10.40 11.17 -2.33
C LEU A 184 -11.84 11.60 -2.57
N PHE A 185 -12.02 12.86 -2.95
CA PHE A 185 -13.34 13.47 -3.13
C PHE A 185 -13.47 14.17 -4.48
N ASP A 186 -14.68 14.12 -5.04
CA ASP A 186 -15.04 14.86 -6.25
C ASP A 186 -15.37 16.32 -5.91
N GLY A 187 -14.48 17.24 -6.27
CA GLY A 187 -14.62 18.68 -6.10
C GLY A 187 -14.58 19.22 -4.66
N ARG A 188 -15.27 18.61 -3.70
CA ARG A 188 -15.39 19.05 -2.29
C ARG A 188 -15.36 17.89 -1.31
N VAL A 189 -14.75 18.12 -0.14
CA VAL A 189 -14.66 17.13 0.95
C VAL A 189 -15.99 17.02 1.69
N THR A 190 -16.89 16.19 1.19
CA THR A 190 -18.18 15.85 1.82
C THR A 190 -18.49 14.37 1.65
N SER A 191 -19.38 13.81 2.47
CA SER A 191 -19.71 12.37 2.39
C SER A 191 -20.25 11.96 1.02
N GLY A 192 -21.12 12.78 0.42
CA GLY A 192 -21.74 12.50 -0.89
C GLY A 192 -20.77 12.53 -2.07
N ASN A 193 -19.60 13.18 -1.91
CA ASN A 193 -18.61 13.34 -2.98
C ASN A 193 -17.45 12.35 -2.86
N ARG A 194 -17.56 11.37 -1.96
CA ARG A 194 -16.47 10.44 -1.65
C ARG A 194 -16.25 9.43 -2.78
N ILE A 195 -15.04 9.39 -3.33
CA ILE A 195 -14.62 8.42 -4.34
C ILE A 195 -13.96 7.21 -3.68
N PHE A 196 -12.98 7.45 -2.80
CA PHE A 196 -12.27 6.39 -2.04
C PHE A 196 -12.76 6.33 -0.59
N THR A 197 -12.57 5.20 0.10
CA THR A 197 -12.96 5.13 1.52
C THR A 197 -12.24 6.23 2.32
N GLY A 198 -12.91 6.73 3.35
CA GLY A 198 -12.38 7.74 4.26
C GLY A 198 -12.71 7.38 5.71
N GLY A 199 -12.38 8.26 6.65
CA GLY A 199 -12.53 7.98 8.09
C GLY A 199 -11.26 7.36 8.64
N LYS A 200 -11.34 6.12 9.16
CA LYS A 200 -10.21 5.41 9.78
C LYS A 200 -9.19 4.82 8.80
N SER A 201 -9.32 5.08 7.50
CA SER A 201 -8.33 4.66 6.51
C SER A 201 -7.27 5.75 6.35
N GLY A 202 -6.02 5.43 6.66
CA GLY A 202 -4.89 6.32 6.47
C GLY A 202 -3.61 5.53 6.16
N ILE A 203 -2.62 6.23 5.61
CA ILE A 203 -1.24 5.74 5.53
C ILE A 203 -0.69 5.74 6.94
N ASP A 204 -0.20 4.60 7.42
CA ASP A 204 0.15 4.38 8.83
C ASP A 204 1.15 5.42 9.33
N LEU A 205 2.26 5.61 8.59
CA LEU A 205 3.18 6.72 8.80
C LEU A 205 3.60 7.35 7.47
N ILE A 206 3.86 8.66 7.52
CA ILE A 206 4.46 9.44 6.44
C ILE A 206 5.65 10.22 7.00
N GLY A 207 6.68 10.39 6.18
CA GLY A 207 7.87 11.15 6.53
C GLY A 207 8.38 11.97 5.36
N ILE A 208 9.20 12.95 5.66
CA ILE A 208 9.93 13.76 4.69
C ILE A 208 11.42 13.54 4.91
N ARG A 209 12.14 13.18 3.85
CA ARG A 209 13.61 13.12 3.81
C ARG A 209 14.06 13.93 2.61
N ALA A 210 14.60 15.12 2.85
CA ALA A 210 14.93 16.07 1.78
C ALA A 210 13.75 16.24 0.80
N ASP A 211 13.93 15.88 -0.48
CA ASP A 211 12.90 15.96 -1.53
C ASP A 211 12.10 14.65 -1.72
N THR A 212 12.24 13.69 -0.80
CA THR A 212 11.59 12.39 -0.88
C THR A 212 10.46 12.28 0.14
N LEU A 213 9.27 11.94 -0.36
CA LEU A 213 8.15 11.52 0.46
C LEU A 213 8.34 10.05 0.85
N VAL A 214 8.42 9.77 2.16
CA VAL A 214 8.56 8.40 2.66
C VAL A 214 7.21 7.94 3.20
N LEU A 215 6.67 6.86 2.64
CA LEU A 215 5.41 6.25 3.04
C LEU A 215 5.70 4.94 3.74
N PHE A 216 5.05 4.69 4.87
CA PHE A 216 5.23 3.45 5.60
C PHE A 216 3.89 2.72 5.74
N GLU A 217 3.94 1.44 5.42
CA GLU A 217 2.91 0.46 5.75
C GLU A 217 3.45 -0.40 6.90
N LEU A 218 2.70 -0.52 8.00
CA LEU A 218 3.16 -1.16 9.22
C LEU A 218 2.34 -2.42 9.51
N LYS A 219 3.03 -3.55 9.68
CA LYS A 219 2.40 -4.79 10.13
C LYS A 219 2.97 -5.22 11.47
N LYS A 220 2.09 -5.54 12.42
CA LYS A 220 2.52 -6.19 13.66
C LYS A 220 2.81 -7.68 13.45
N ARG A 221 3.56 -8.27 14.38
CA ARG A 221 3.82 -9.72 14.43
C ARG A 221 2.51 -10.52 14.32
N GLY A 222 2.48 -11.50 13.43
CA GLY A 222 1.30 -12.32 13.16
C GLY A 222 0.31 -11.73 12.14
N ASN A 223 0.53 -10.50 11.64
CA ASN A 223 -0.27 -9.91 10.55
C ASN A 223 0.50 -9.94 9.21
N GLU A 224 1.03 -11.11 8.87
CA GLU A 224 1.87 -11.34 7.68
C GLU A 224 0.97 -11.62 6.46
N LYS A 225 0.33 -10.60 5.89
CA LYS A 225 -0.55 -10.75 4.71
C LYS A 225 0.10 -10.24 3.45
N VAL A 226 -0.19 -10.86 2.30
CA VAL A 226 0.32 -10.36 1.01
C VAL A 226 -0.34 -9.04 0.60
N GLY A 227 -1.54 -8.75 1.14
CA GLY A 227 -2.25 -7.51 0.89
C GLY A 227 -1.50 -6.24 1.33
N ALA A 228 -0.45 -6.37 2.16
CA ALA A 228 0.47 -5.28 2.43
C ALA A 228 1.14 -4.72 1.16
N VAL A 229 1.40 -5.57 0.15
CA VAL A 229 1.94 -5.13 -1.16
C VAL A 229 0.93 -4.25 -1.90
N SER A 230 -0.32 -4.72 -1.99
CA SER A 230 -1.42 -3.99 -2.64
C SER A 230 -1.73 -2.66 -1.96
N GLU A 231 -1.64 -2.61 -0.64
CA GLU A 231 -1.85 -1.39 0.14
C GLU A 231 -0.73 -0.37 -0.07
N LEU A 232 0.52 -0.80 0.09
CA LEU A 232 1.67 0.07 -0.12
C LEU A 232 1.74 0.60 -1.56
N PHE A 233 1.38 -0.26 -2.54
CA PHE A 233 1.23 0.14 -3.93
C PHE A 233 0.15 1.22 -4.12
N PHE A 234 -1.01 1.06 -3.49
CA PHE A 234 -2.08 2.05 -3.53
C PHE A 234 -1.62 3.38 -2.94
N TYR A 235 -0.97 3.37 -1.77
CA TYR A 235 -0.46 4.58 -1.11
C TYR A 235 0.56 5.32 -1.97
N ALA A 236 1.52 4.60 -2.52
CA ALA A 236 2.52 5.19 -3.40
C ALA A 236 1.89 5.77 -4.68
N SER A 237 0.90 5.08 -5.25
CA SER A 237 0.19 5.55 -6.44
C SER A 237 -0.60 6.83 -6.20
N VAL A 238 -1.40 6.89 -5.13
CA VAL A 238 -2.23 8.07 -4.84
C VAL A 238 -1.37 9.29 -4.48
N MET A 239 -0.25 9.07 -3.77
CA MET A 239 0.68 10.15 -3.46
C MET A 239 1.44 10.62 -4.69
N ARG A 240 1.84 9.71 -5.60
CA ARG A 240 2.44 10.09 -6.88
C ARG A 240 1.50 10.98 -7.69
N ASP A 241 0.22 10.66 -7.68
CA ASP A 241 -0.82 11.44 -8.36
C ASP A 241 -1.15 12.76 -7.65
N SER A 242 -0.57 13.02 -6.48
CA SER A 242 -0.77 14.25 -5.68
C SER A 242 0.43 15.19 -5.69
N ILE A 243 1.58 14.79 -6.26
CA ILE A 243 2.83 15.58 -6.28
C ILE A 243 3.21 15.94 -7.72
N GLY A 244 3.98 17.01 -7.93
CA GLY A 244 4.51 17.40 -9.25
C GLY A 244 3.53 18.14 -10.19
N ALA A 245 4.07 18.64 -11.31
CA ALA A 245 3.35 19.54 -12.22
C ALA A 245 2.14 18.90 -12.93
N SER A 246 2.13 17.57 -13.05
CA SER A 246 1.07 16.77 -13.65
C SER A 246 0.20 16.07 -12.59
N ALA A 247 0.16 16.58 -11.35
CA ALA A 247 -0.67 16.02 -10.29
C ALA A 247 -2.15 15.97 -10.72
N ALA A 248 -2.77 14.81 -10.56
CA ALA A 248 -4.19 14.62 -10.81
C ALA A 248 -5.03 15.02 -9.59
N PHE A 249 -4.43 15.00 -8.40
CA PHE A 249 -5.10 15.28 -7.13
C PHE A 249 -4.55 16.54 -6.47
N GLU A 250 -5.45 17.34 -5.92
CA GLU A 250 -5.12 18.59 -5.23
C GLU A 250 -5.45 18.50 -3.75
N PHE A 251 -4.65 19.14 -2.92
CA PHE A 251 -4.99 19.36 -1.52
C PHE A 251 -5.89 20.58 -1.36
N LYS A 252 -6.84 20.51 -0.42
CA LYS A 252 -7.75 21.64 -0.13
C LYS A 252 -7.01 22.85 0.47
N SER A 253 -6.02 22.59 1.31
CA SER A 253 -5.17 23.60 1.95
C SER A 253 -3.72 23.14 1.86
N GLN A 254 -2.80 24.10 1.81
CA GLN A 254 -1.37 23.83 1.80
C GLN A 254 -0.76 23.79 3.21
N LYS A 255 -1.45 24.34 4.21
CA LYS A 255 -0.95 24.47 5.58
C LYS A 255 -1.12 23.20 6.41
N ALA A 256 -0.19 23.00 7.35
CA ALA A 256 -0.32 22.04 8.43
C ALA A 256 -1.56 22.33 9.31
N ARG A 257 -2.12 21.27 9.88
CA ARG A 257 -3.10 21.35 10.97
C ARG A 257 -2.41 21.46 12.33
N SER A 258 -3.16 21.86 13.35
CA SER A 258 -2.64 21.98 14.71
C SER A 258 -2.03 20.66 15.17
N ASN A 259 -0.82 20.72 15.71
CA ASN A 259 -0.05 19.57 16.20
C ASN A 259 0.27 18.50 15.13
N CYS A 260 0.22 18.85 13.84
CA CYS A 260 0.67 18.01 12.73
C CYS A 260 2.04 18.46 12.23
N ALA A 261 3.00 17.54 12.14
CA ALA A 261 4.36 17.85 11.71
C ALA A 261 4.50 18.06 10.19
N ILE A 262 3.61 17.45 9.40
CA ILE A 262 3.65 17.47 7.93
C ILE A 262 2.43 18.18 7.38
N ALA A 263 2.67 19.15 6.52
CA ALA A 263 1.68 19.90 5.76
C ALA A 263 1.55 19.34 4.33
N PRO A 264 0.43 19.58 3.64
CA PRO A 264 0.32 19.27 2.23
C PRO A 264 1.38 19.93 1.33
N GLU A 265 1.86 21.14 1.67
CA GLU A 265 2.96 21.79 0.95
C GLU A 265 4.28 21.01 1.05
N ASP A 266 4.55 20.36 2.19
CA ASP A 266 5.73 19.50 2.34
C ASP A 266 5.67 18.32 1.37
N ILE A 267 4.47 17.75 1.19
CA ILE A 267 4.25 16.62 0.27
C ILE A 267 4.41 17.06 -1.18
N VAL A 268 3.78 18.18 -1.57
CA VAL A 268 3.84 18.71 -2.95
C VAL A 268 5.25 19.12 -3.35
N ALA A 269 6.09 19.51 -2.38
CA ALA A 269 7.50 19.85 -2.61
C ALA A 269 8.38 18.63 -2.92
N CYS A 270 7.92 17.41 -2.63
CA CYS A 270 8.68 16.20 -2.93
C CYS A 270 8.66 15.88 -4.42
N SER A 271 9.78 15.35 -4.92
CA SER A 271 9.95 14.90 -6.31
C SER A 271 10.03 13.37 -6.44
N ARG A 272 10.19 12.66 -5.31
CA ARG A 272 10.39 11.22 -5.23
C ARG A 272 9.53 10.60 -4.14
N ILE A 273 9.24 9.31 -4.27
CA ILE A 273 8.54 8.53 -3.25
C ILE A 273 9.39 7.31 -2.87
N SER A 274 9.57 7.07 -1.57
CA SER A 274 10.03 5.80 -1.01
C SER A 274 8.89 5.19 -0.22
N ALA A 275 8.49 3.97 -0.56
CA ALA A 275 7.37 3.25 0.01
C ALA A 275 7.92 2.01 0.74
N VAL A 276 7.81 2.02 2.06
CA VAL A 276 8.49 1.06 2.94
C VAL A 276 7.45 0.19 3.65
N LEU A 277 7.59 -1.13 3.53
CA LEU A 277 6.87 -2.06 4.39
C LEU A 277 7.71 -2.34 5.64
N LEU A 278 7.15 -2.00 6.80
CA LEU A 278 7.72 -2.19 8.12
C LEU A 278 7.03 -3.36 8.82
N ALA A 279 7.80 -4.36 9.25
CA ALA A 279 7.24 -5.46 10.04
C ALA A 279 8.33 -6.13 10.89
N PRO A 280 7.99 -6.75 12.02
CA PRO A 280 8.93 -7.62 12.75
C PRO A 280 9.16 -8.95 12.04
N LYS A 281 8.28 -9.31 11.11
CA LYS A 281 8.37 -10.49 10.26
C LYS A 281 7.55 -10.25 9.01
N LEU A 282 8.14 -10.51 7.86
CA LEU A 282 7.49 -10.37 6.56
C LEU A 282 6.84 -11.68 6.13
N HIS A 283 5.78 -11.57 5.34
CA HIS A 283 5.19 -12.73 4.66
C HIS A 283 6.22 -13.33 3.69
N PRO A 284 6.33 -14.66 3.53
CA PRO A 284 7.38 -15.27 2.70
C PRO A 284 7.45 -14.76 1.26
N LEU A 285 6.32 -14.45 0.63
CA LEU A 285 6.29 -13.83 -0.71
C LEU A 285 6.93 -12.43 -0.77
N ILE A 286 6.97 -11.74 0.36
CA ILE A 286 7.52 -10.39 0.47
C ILE A 286 8.97 -10.44 0.94
N SER A 287 9.32 -11.39 1.82
CA SER A 287 10.71 -11.65 2.22
C SER A 287 11.59 -12.01 1.02
N GLU A 288 11.02 -12.67 0.01
CA GLU A 288 11.70 -12.90 -1.25
C GLU A 288 11.78 -11.59 -2.06
N PRO A 289 12.98 -11.15 -2.47
CA PRO A 289 13.16 -9.81 -3.07
C PRO A 289 12.49 -9.64 -4.43
N SER A 290 12.04 -10.73 -5.07
CA SER A 290 11.55 -10.75 -6.45
C SER A 290 10.34 -9.84 -6.69
N ILE A 291 9.40 -9.75 -5.73
CA ILE A 291 8.19 -8.91 -5.89
C ILE A 291 8.56 -7.42 -5.89
N PHE A 292 9.34 -6.98 -4.90
CA PHE A 292 9.71 -5.56 -4.78
C PHE A 292 10.76 -5.18 -5.84
N ALA A 293 11.65 -6.09 -6.23
CA ALA A 293 12.53 -5.89 -7.38
C ALA A 293 11.74 -5.69 -8.68
N CYS A 294 10.68 -6.47 -8.90
CA CYS A 294 9.80 -6.33 -10.07
C CYS A 294 9.09 -4.97 -10.08
N LEU A 295 8.53 -4.55 -8.93
CA LEU A 295 7.93 -3.22 -8.78
C LEU A 295 8.94 -2.10 -9.03
N ASN A 296 10.11 -2.15 -8.40
CA ASN A 296 11.17 -1.16 -8.55
C ASN A 296 11.67 -1.05 -10.00
N GLN A 297 11.79 -2.17 -10.70
CA GLN A 297 12.14 -2.16 -12.12
C GLN A 297 11.07 -1.44 -12.94
N ALA A 298 9.79 -1.67 -12.65
CA ALA A 298 8.69 -1.03 -13.36
C ALA A 298 8.54 0.47 -13.03
N THR A 299 8.90 0.90 -11.82
CA THR A 299 8.78 2.30 -11.39
C THR A 299 10.01 3.15 -11.64
N ASN A 300 11.13 2.55 -12.05
CA ASN A 300 12.37 3.24 -12.43
C ASN A 300 12.51 3.47 -13.94
N GLN A 301 11.37 3.55 -14.65
CA GLN A 301 11.32 3.84 -16.08
C GLN A 301 11.60 5.35 -16.32
N PRO A 302 12.45 5.74 -17.30
CA PRO A 302 12.76 7.14 -17.58
C PRO A 302 11.55 8.01 -17.93
N SER A 303 10.45 7.40 -18.37
CA SER A 303 9.20 8.09 -18.72
C SER A 303 8.34 8.48 -17.51
N LEU A 304 8.67 8.02 -16.31
CA LEU A 304 7.95 8.35 -15.08
C LEU A 304 8.55 9.59 -14.43
N ASP A 305 7.76 10.67 -14.36
CA ASP A 305 8.16 11.99 -13.85
C ASP A 305 8.31 12.06 -12.32
N ARG A 306 7.98 10.98 -11.59
CA ARG A 306 8.06 10.84 -10.12
C ARG A 306 8.36 9.37 -9.76
N PRO A 307 9.64 9.00 -9.61
CA PRO A 307 10.01 7.62 -9.35
C PRO A 307 9.54 7.18 -7.96
N ILE A 308 9.11 5.92 -7.88
CA ILE A 308 8.73 5.25 -6.63
C ILE A 308 9.77 4.17 -6.37
N GLN A 309 10.29 4.11 -5.15
CA GLN A 309 11.12 3.01 -4.66
C GLN A 309 10.36 2.25 -3.57
N PHE A 310 10.23 0.94 -3.71
CA PHE A 310 9.65 0.03 -2.74
C PHE A 310 10.75 -0.69 -1.96
N GLU A 311 10.62 -0.70 -0.63
CA GLU A 311 11.61 -1.25 0.29
C GLU A 311 10.92 -2.00 1.44
N THR A 312 11.65 -2.90 2.07
CA THR A 312 11.24 -3.53 3.32
C THR A 312 12.22 -3.15 4.42
N ALA A 313 11.76 -3.09 5.65
CA ALA A 313 12.64 -3.10 6.81
C ALA A 313 12.05 -3.95 7.93
N ILE A 314 12.91 -4.73 8.55
CA ILE A 314 12.56 -5.47 9.75
C ILE A 314 12.74 -4.56 10.96
N LEU A 315 11.78 -4.58 11.87
CA LEU A 315 11.85 -3.83 13.12
C LEU A 315 11.69 -4.76 14.33
N ASP A 316 12.51 -4.53 15.34
CA ASP A 316 12.26 -5.05 16.67
C ASP A 316 11.71 -3.95 17.57
N TYR A 317 10.85 -4.37 18.49
CA TYR A 317 10.12 -3.47 19.35
C TYR A 317 10.99 -2.94 20.49
N PRO A 318 10.67 -1.77 21.07
CA PRO A 318 11.33 -1.29 22.27
C PRO A 318 11.18 -2.29 23.42
N GLN A 319 12.18 -2.34 24.30
CA GLN A 319 12.18 -3.24 25.46
C GLN A 319 11.34 -2.69 26.62
N ASP A 320 11.31 -1.37 26.79
CA ASP A 320 10.59 -0.66 27.84
C ASP A 320 10.31 0.81 27.44
N GLU A 321 9.81 1.63 28.36
CA GLU A 321 9.51 3.05 28.15
C GLU A 321 10.73 3.95 27.87
N ASN A 322 11.94 3.48 28.15
CA ASN A 322 13.20 4.18 27.91
C ASN A 322 13.97 3.61 26.71
N GLY A 323 13.55 2.45 26.19
CA GLY A 323 14.04 1.83 24.97
C GLY A 323 13.54 2.52 23.69
N ASP A 324 14.05 2.06 22.55
CA ASP A 324 13.62 2.47 21.22
C ASP A 324 13.58 1.25 20.28
N PHE A 325 13.02 1.43 19.10
CA PHE A 325 13.02 0.42 18.04
C PHE A 325 14.43 0.16 17.51
N THR A 326 14.70 -1.08 17.11
CA THR A 326 15.88 -1.42 16.31
C THR A 326 15.45 -1.90 14.94
N PHE A 327 16.32 -1.71 13.95
CA PHE A 327 15.99 -2.00 12.55
C PHE A 327 17.07 -2.85 11.92
N SER A 328 16.66 -3.85 11.15
CA SER A 328 17.54 -4.71 10.35
C SER A 328 17.10 -4.74 8.89
N HIS A 329 17.99 -5.24 8.05
CA HIS A 329 17.73 -5.48 6.63
C HIS A 329 16.86 -6.71 6.43
#